data_AF-W2T2Y8-F1
#
_entry.id   AF-W2T2Y8-F1
#
_cell.length_a   1.000
_cell.length_b   1.000
_cell.length_c   1.000
_cell.angle_alpha   90.00
_cell.angle_beta   90.00
_cell.angle_gamma   90.00
#
_symmetry.space_group_name_H-M   'P 1'
#
loop_
_entity.id
_entity.type
_entity.pdbx_description
1 polymer ?
#
loop_
_entity_poly.entity_id
_entity_poly.type
_entity_poly.pdbx_seq_one_letter_code
_entity_poly.pdbx_strand_id
1 'polypeptide(L)'
;MISRLGCKLTLITAMGIYVFYMAVNIRPSYSSIIPASILTGIAGSCLWGANCVYITEMGIRYARLNIESQNTVIVRFFGYFFMIIHSGQVFGNLLSSFIMTAAMKTPEPLDEVYKTCGHAFPSNSSELSTKATQNLERPHQRIYLSVCLTYLACAIVAVMIVSMFLNALHKDVINRSRAPVFDAAVLKQTFVNFKNMKIMLLVPLTVFNGVEQAFLAGIFTKIWPLNPADKAILYVVASVWGVSDARFHESEEEGISANLPSLKHDCKNK
;
A
#
# COMPACT_ATOMS: atom_id res chain seq x y z
N MET A 1 -5.11 -1.48 18.40
CA MET A 1 -6.14 -0.59 17.80
C MET A 1 -7.35 -1.39 17.32
N ILE A 2 -7.12 -2.41 16.48
CA ILE A 2 -8.16 -3.31 15.95
C ILE A 2 -9.02 -3.95 17.06
N SER A 3 -8.40 -4.46 18.13
CA SER A 3 -9.10 -5.06 19.28
C SER A 3 -10.00 -4.10 20.07
N ARG A 4 -9.77 -2.78 19.98
CA ARG A 4 -10.46 -1.76 20.78
C ARG A 4 -11.55 -1.02 19.99
N LEU A 5 -11.23 -0.61 18.76
CA LEU A 5 -12.13 0.17 17.91
C LEU A 5 -13.00 -0.70 17.00
N GLY A 6 -12.63 -1.97 16.82
CA GLY A 6 -13.19 -2.84 15.78
C GLY A 6 -12.56 -2.56 14.42
N CYS A 7 -12.63 -3.53 13.53
CA CYS A 7 -12.01 -3.48 12.22
C CYS A 7 -12.56 -2.35 11.34
N LYS A 8 -13.89 -2.18 11.29
CA LYS A 8 -14.54 -1.10 10.51
C LYS A 8 -14.06 0.29 10.93
N LEU A 9 -14.09 0.59 12.23
CA LEU A 9 -13.70 1.92 12.72
C LEU A 9 -12.20 2.14 12.58
N THR A 10 -11.38 1.10 12.77
CA THR A 10 -9.93 1.17 12.55
C THR A 10 -9.61 1.54 11.09
N LEU A 11 -10.31 0.93 10.13
CA LEU A 11 -10.15 1.24 8.70
C LEU A 11 -10.54 2.69 8.38
N ILE A 12 -11.70 3.15 8.87
CA ILE A 12 -12.17 4.53 8.65
C ILE A 12 -11.21 5.54 9.27
N THR A 13 -10.78 5.32 10.52
CA THR A 13 -9.83 6.23 11.20
C THR A 13 -8.49 6.26 10.47
N ALA A 14 -7.95 5.11 10.06
CA ALA A 14 -6.69 5.06 9.34
C ALA A 14 -6.79 5.77 7.98
N MET A 15 -7.84 5.51 7.19
CA MET A 15 -8.08 6.22 5.92
C MET A 15 -8.28 7.73 6.12
N GLY A 16 -8.94 8.15 7.20
CA GLY A 16 -9.07 9.57 7.56
C GLY A 16 -7.72 10.24 7.85
N ILE A 17 -6.80 9.54 8.49
CA ILE A 17 -5.42 10.02 8.70
C ILE A 17 -4.67 10.19 7.37
N TYR A 18 -4.88 9.29 6.40
CA TYR A 18 -4.33 9.45 5.04
C TYR A 18 -4.89 10.68 4.33
N VAL A 19 -6.20 10.96 4.45
CA VAL A 19 -6.83 12.18 3.91
C VAL A 19 -6.22 13.43 4.57
N PHE A 20 -6.04 13.41 5.89
CA PHE A 20 -5.40 14.51 6.61
C PHE A 20 -3.95 14.74 6.13
N TYR A 21 -3.18 13.66 5.95
CA TYR A 21 -1.84 13.75 5.38
C TYR A 21 -1.84 14.41 4.00
N MET A 22 -2.75 14.02 3.11
CA MET A 22 -2.86 14.64 1.79
C MET A 22 -3.26 16.13 1.88
N ALA A 23 -4.11 16.51 2.83
CA ALA A 23 -4.45 17.92 3.07
C ALA A 23 -3.23 18.74 3.55
N VAL A 24 -2.39 18.18 4.43
CA VAL A 24 -1.13 18.82 4.86
C VAL A 24 -0.16 19.01 3.69
N ASN A 25 -0.14 18.09 2.73
CA ASN A 25 0.69 18.18 1.52
C ASN A 25 0.30 19.31 0.55
N ILE A 26 -0.86 19.96 0.74
CA ILE A 26 -1.27 21.15 -0.03
C ILE A 26 -0.35 22.35 0.25
N ARG A 27 0.09 22.50 1.51
CA ARG A 27 1.06 23.53 1.92
C ARG A 27 2.23 22.86 2.63
N PRO A 28 3.20 22.33 1.86
CA PRO A 28 4.30 21.57 2.44
C PRO A 28 5.18 22.48 3.30
N SER A 29 5.22 22.21 4.60
CA SER A 29 6.17 22.79 5.56
C SER A 29 6.81 21.67 6.36
N TYR A 30 8.12 21.78 6.65
CA TYR A 30 8.87 20.76 7.38
C TYR A 30 8.22 20.42 8.73
N SER A 31 7.75 21.45 9.45
CA SER A 31 7.11 21.28 10.76
C SER A 31 5.78 20.55 10.70
N SER A 32 5.08 20.57 9.56
CA SER A 32 3.77 19.92 9.41
C SER A 32 3.87 18.55 8.75
N ILE A 33 4.79 18.36 7.80
CA ILE A 33 4.93 17.09 7.05
C ILE A 33 5.52 15.99 7.94
N ILE A 34 6.59 16.28 8.68
CA ILE A 34 7.28 15.26 9.50
C ILE A 34 6.31 14.57 10.49
N PRO A 35 5.57 15.31 11.35
CA PRO A 35 4.64 14.67 12.27
C PRO A 35 3.48 13.98 11.54
N ALA A 36 3.00 14.54 10.43
CA ALA A 36 1.94 13.91 9.64
C ALA A 36 2.41 12.58 9.03
N SER A 37 3.63 12.50 8.50
CA SER A 37 4.21 11.26 7.95
C SER A 37 4.34 10.17 9.01
N ILE A 38 4.80 10.51 10.22
CA ILE A 38 4.89 9.56 11.34
C ILE A 38 3.50 8.99 11.67
N LEU A 39 2.50 9.88 11.76
CA LEU A 39 1.13 9.49 12.04
C LEU A 39 0.55 8.57 10.95
N THR A 40 0.81 8.89 9.68
CA THR A 40 0.41 8.06 8.54
C THR A 40 1.11 6.71 8.53
N GLY A 41 2.39 6.62 8.94
CA GLY A 41 3.09 5.35 9.06
C GLY A 41 2.44 4.42 10.09
N ILE A 42 2.10 4.95 11.26
CA ILE A 42 1.36 4.20 12.30
C ILE A 42 -0.01 3.77 11.77
N ALA A 43 -0.75 4.69 11.14
CA ALA A 43 -2.06 4.40 10.55
C ALA A 43 -1.99 3.34 9.44
N GLY A 44 -0.97 3.38 8.59
CA GLY A 44 -0.75 2.44 7.50
C GLY A 44 -0.52 1.01 7.97
N SER A 45 0.30 0.83 9.01
CA SER A 45 0.51 -0.49 9.61
C SER A 45 -0.80 -1.07 10.18
N CYS A 46 -1.63 -0.22 10.80
CA CYS A 46 -2.93 -0.64 11.31
C CYS A 46 -3.95 -0.92 10.19
N LEU A 47 -3.91 -0.15 9.09
CA LEU A 47 -4.79 -0.30 7.94
C LEU A 47 -4.60 -1.67 7.28
N TRP A 48 -3.35 -2.02 6.97
CA TRP A 48 -3.01 -3.31 6.36
C TRP A 48 -3.39 -4.48 7.27
N GLY A 49 -3.02 -4.40 8.56
CA GLY A 49 -3.41 -5.43 9.53
C GLY A 49 -4.93 -5.60 9.65
N ALA A 50 -5.69 -4.51 9.62
CA ALA A 50 -7.15 -4.56 9.66
C ALA A 50 -7.73 -5.16 8.37
N ASN A 51 -7.22 -4.81 7.20
CA ASN A 51 -7.65 -5.39 5.91
C ASN A 51 -7.46 -6.91 5.90
N CYS A 52 -6.28 -7.40 6.28
CA CYS A 52 -5.99 -8.83 6.31
C CYS A 52 -6.94 -9.59 7.25
N VAL A 53 -7.19 -9.07 8.45
CA VAL A 53 -8.12 -9.68 9.40
C VAL A 53 -9.55 -9.67 8.85
N TYR A 54 -9.99 -8.56 8.24
CA TYR A 54 -11.33 -8.44 7.68
C TYR A 54 -11.57 -9.46 6.56
N ILE A 55 -10.65 -9.53 5.59
CA ILE A 55 -10.73 -10.44 4.45
C ILE A 55 -10.74 -11.89 4.93
N THR A 56 -9.83 -12.25 5.85
CA THR A 56 -9.72 -13.60 6.40
C THR A 56 -11.01 -14.01 7.11
N GLU A 57 -11.55 -13.17 8.00
CA GLU A 57 -12.76 -13.49 8.75
C GLU A 57 -14.00 -13.58 7.84
N MET A 58 -14.08 -12.75 6.80
CA MET A 58 -15.13 -12.85 5.80
C MET A 58 -15.00 -14.11 4.95
N GLY A 59 -13.79 -14.49 4.54
CA GLY A 59 -13.52 -15.73 3.82
C GLY A 59 -13.86 -16.97 4.65
N ILE A 60 -13.52 -16.99 5.94
CA ILE A 60 -13.89 -18.08 6.85
C ILE A 60 -15.40 -18.25 6.97
N ARG A 61 -16.16 -17.14 7.04
CA ARG A 61 -17.63 -17.20 7.08
C ARG A 61 -18.21 -17.70 5.77
N TYR A 62 -17.70 -17.21 4.65
CA TYR A 62 -18.11 -17.66 3.33
C TYR A 62 -17.87 -19.17 3.14
N ALA A 63 -16.69 -19.66 3.52
CA ALA A 63 -16.34 -21.07 3.46
C ALA A 63 -17.26 -21.95 4.32
N ARG A 64 -17.70 -21.46 5.49
CA ARG A 64 -18.65 -22.19 6.35
C ARG A 64 -20.05 -22.28 5.76
N LEU A 65 -20.50 -21.23 5.07
CA LEU A 65 -21.83 -21.20 4.44
C LEU A 65 -21.89 -22.07 3.18
N ASN A 66 -20.82 -22.11 2.40
CA ASN A 66 -20.75 -22.87 1.14
C ASN A 66 -20.11 -24.27 1.29
N ILE A 67 -19.68 -24.65 2.50
CA ILE A 67 -19.04 -25.95 2.79
C ILE A 67 -17.79 -26.16 1.91
N GLU A 68 -16.95 -25.13 1.81
CA GLU A 68 -15.66 -25.18 1.10
C GLU A 68 -14.48 -25.18 2.09
N SER A 69 -13.29 -25.55 1.60
CA SER A 69 -12.05 -25.43 2.37
C SER A 69 -11.76 -23.95 2.67
N GLN A 70 -11.62 -23.63 3.97
CA GLN A 70 -11.34 -22.27 4.45
C GLN A 70 -10.11 -21.68 3.76
N ASN A 71 -9.04 -22.46 3.69
CA ASN A 71 -7.78 -22.10 3.08
C ASN A 71 -7.93 -21.67 1.61
N THR A 72 -8.70 -22.41 0.81
CA THR A 72 -8.91 -22.09 -0.61
C THR A 72 -9.72 -20.82 -0.79
N VAL A 73 -10.78 -20.63 0.00
CA VAL A 73 -11.62 -19.43 -0.07
C VAL A 73 -10.85 -18.18 0.36
N ILE A 74 -10.03 -18.28 1.42
CA ILE A 74 -9.23 -17.16 1.92
C ILE A 74 -8.25 -16.69 0.85
N VAL A 75 -7.48 -17.61 0.25
CA VAL A 75 -6.53 -17.28 -0.84
C VAL A 75 -7.24 -16.62 -2.01
N ARG A 76 -8.40 -17.14 -2.45
CA ARG A 76 -9.18 -16.51 -3.53
C ARG A 76 -9.59 -15.08 -3.20
N PHE A 77 -10.03 -14.82 -1.96
CA PHE A 77 -10.47 -13.49 -1.53
C PHE A 77 -9.30 -12.50 -1.48
N PHE A 78 -8.12 -12.96 -1.02
CA PHE A 78 -6.90 -12.15 -1.08
C PHE A 78 -6.44 -11.91 -2.52
N GLY A 79 -6.52 -12.91 -3.41
CA GLY A 79 -6.24 -12.75 -4.84
C GLY A 79 -7.10 -11.64 -5.48
N TYR A 80 -8.42 -11.64 -5.25
CA TYR A 80 -9.29 -10.56 -5.72
C TYR A 80 -8.94 -9.20 -5.12
N PHE A 81 -8.58 -9.15 -3.83
CA PHE A 81 -8.19 -7.92 -3.16
C PHE A 81 -6.90 -7.32 -3.75
N PHE A 82 -5.86 -8.14 -3.92
CA PHE A 82 -4.61 -7.70 -4.52
C PHE A 82 -4.80 -7.31 -5.99
N MET A 83 -5.61 -8.05 -6.75
CA MET A 83 -5.95 -7.68 -8.13
C MET A 83 -6.56 -6.26 -8.20
N ILE A 84 -7.45 -5.90 -7.27
CA ILE A 84 -8.05 -4.56 -7.20
C ILE A 84 -7.01 -3.51 -6.77
N ILE A 85 -6.16 -3.79 -5.78
CA ILE A 85 -5.12 -2.86 -5.33
C ILE A 85 -4.17 -2.51 -6.47
N HIS A 86 -3.65 -3.52 -7.17
CA HIS A 86 -2.70 -3.31 -8.25
C HIS A 86 -3.36 -2.68 -9.48
N SER A 87 -4.62 -3.02 -9.78
CA SER A 87 -5.40 -2.27 -10.78
C SER A 87 -5.53 -0.79 -10.40
N GLY A 88 -5.72 -0.49 -9.11
CA GLY A 88 -5.73 0.87 -8.58
C GLY A 88 -4.42 1.64 -8.82
N GLN A 89 -3.27 0.96 -8.77
CA GLN A 89 -1.97 1.56 -9.13
C GLN A 89 -1.94 1.99 -10.61
N VAL A 90 -2.49 1.15 -11.51
CA VAL A 90 -2.61 1.48 -12.95
C VAL A 90 -3.47 2.72 -13.16
N PHE A 91 -4.67 2.76 -12.57
CA PHE A 91 -5.57 3.93 -12.69
C PHE A 91 -4.97 5.19 -12.06
N GLY A 92 -4.28 5.07 -10.92
CA GLY A 92 -3.58 6.17 -10.28
C GLY A 92 -2.50 6.77 -11.18
N ASN A 93 -1.70 5.92 -11.81
CA ASN A 93 -0.66 6.32 -12.76
C ASN A 93 -1.24 6.96 -14.02
N LEU A 94 -2.33 6.41 -14.56
CA LEU A 94 -3.03 6.97 -15.71
C LEU A 94 -3.56 8.38 -15.42
N LEU A 95 -4.16 8.57 -14.24
CA LEU A 95 -4.66 9.86 -13.79
C LEU A 95 -3.52 10.89 -13.67
N SER A 96 -2.40 10.51 -13.06
CA SER A 96 -1.20 11.37 -12.99
C SER A 96 -0.68 11.76 -14.37
N SER A 97 -0.60 10.80 -15.30
CA SER A 97 -0.16 11.03 -16.67
C SER A 97 -1.08 12.02 -17.41
N PHE A 98 -2.39 11.87 -17.27
CA PHE A 98 -3.37 12.76 -17.90
C PHE A 98 -3.24 14.19 -17.38
N ILE A 99 -3.11 14.37 -16.06
CA ILE A 99 -2.97 15.70 -15.45
C ILE A 99 -1.63 16.35 -15.86
N MET A 100 -0.53 15.59 -15.87
CA MET A 100 0.78 16.10 -16.28
C MET A 100 0.82 16.48 -17.76
N THR A 101 0.21 15.69 -18.64
CA THR A 101 0.14 15.95 -20.08
C THR A 101 -0.70 17.19 -20.39
N ALA A 102 -1.82 17.37 -19.68
CA ALA A 102 -2.67 18.55 -19.84
C ALA A 102 -2.01 19.85 -19.34
N ALA A 103 -1.05 19.74 -18.42
CA ALA A 103 -0.49 20.89 -17.71
C ALA A 103 0.92 21.30 -18.16
N MET A 104 1.69 20.41 -18.81
CA MET A 104 3.05 20.70 -19.30
C MET A 104 3.08 20.74 -20.83
N LYS A 105 3.69 21.78 -21.40
CA LYS A 105 3.98 21.86 -22.84
C LYS A 105 4.99 20.76 -23.18
N THR A 106 4.69 19.92 -24.18
CA THR A 106 5.59 18.86 -24.64
C THR A 106 6.94 19.47 -25.05
N PRO A 107 8.07 19.08 -24.44
CA PRO A 107 9.38 19.51 -24.92
C PRO A 107 9.60 18.90 -26.29
N GLU A 108 10.16 19.66 -27.23
CA GLU A 108 10.62 19.10 -28.50
C GLU A 108 11.64 17.97 -28.24
N PRO A 109 11.49 16.82 -28.91
CA PRO A 109 12.45 15.73 -28.79
C PRO A 109 13.75 16.19 -29.46
N LEU A 110 14.78 16.45 -28.64
CA LEU A 110 16.15 16.49 -29.13
C LEU A 110 16.76 15.12 -28.88
N ASP A 111 17.21 14.48 -29.96
CA ASP A 111 18.02 13.27 -29.97
C ASP A 111 19.42 13.58 -29.43
N GLU A 112 19.53 13.77 -28.12
CA GLU A 112 20.82 13.89 -27.43
C GLU A 112 21.03 12.66 -26.53
N VAL A 113 22.21 12.05 -26.64
CA VAL A 113 22.61 10.93 -25.78
C VAL A 113 22.89 11.45 -24.37
N TYR A 114 21.96 11.19 -23.44
CA TYR A 114 22.09 11.58 -22.04
C TYR A 114 23.15 10.72 -21.34
N LYS A 115 24.29 11.34 -20.96
CA LYS A 115 25.40 10.65 -20.27
C LYS A 115 25.14 10.40 -18.77
N THR A 116 24.06 10.93 -18.21
CA THR A 116 23.78 10.95 -16.75
C THR A 116 22.51 10.18 -16.37
N CYS A 117 22.09 9.20 -17.16
CA CYS A 117 20.94 8.34 -16.87
C CYS A 117 21.36 6.93 -16.40
N GLY A 118 20.43 6.20 -15.77
CA GLY A 118 20.66 4.82 -15.34
C GLY A 118 21.77 4.67 -14.29
N HIS A 119 22.76 3.83 -14.58
CA HIS A 119 23.90 3.57 -13.69
C HIS A 119 24.83 4.78 -13.52
N ALA A 120 24.82 5.71 -14.48
CA ALA A 120 25.64 6.93 -14.45
C ALA A 120 24.92 8.13 -13.78
N PHE A 121 23.89 7.88 -12.98
CA PHE A 121 23.21 8.94 -12.22
C PHE A 121 24.15 9.47 -11.13
N PRO A 122 24.58 10.73 -11.19
CA PRO A 122 25.55 11.26 -10.24
C PRO A 122 24.93 11.40 -8.84
N SER A 123 25.71 11.09 -7.80
CA SER A 123 25.30 11.29 -6.40
C SER A 123 25.16 12.77 -6.03
N ASN A 124 25.81 13.67 -6.80
CA ASN A 124 25.71 15.11 -6.69
C ASN A 124 24.93 15.70 -7.87
N SER A 125 23.90 16.50 -7.58
CA SER A 125 23.05 17.17 -8.58
C SER A 125 23.80 18.18 -9.47
N SER A 126 25.05 18.50 -9.13
CA SER A 126 25.92 19.44 -9.83
C SER A 126 26.45 18.92 -11.17
N GLU A 127 26.50 17.60 -11.37
CA GLU A 127 26.98 16.96 -12.61
C GLU A 127 25.83 16.59 -13.56
N LEU A 128 24.60 16.97 -13.22
CA LEU A 128 23.41 16.61 -13.97
C LEU A 128 23.24 17.51 -15.20
N SER A 129 22.90 16.92 -16.36
CA SER A 129 22.59 17.70 -17.57
C SER A 129 21.50 18.76 -17.30
N THR A 130 21.60 19.94 -17.93
CA THR A 130 20.67 21.07 -17.75
C THR A 130 19.21 20.68 -17.98
N LYS A 131 18.93 19.77 -18.91
CA LYS A 131 17.58 19.25 -19.20
C LYS A 131 17.09 18.24 -18.15
N ALA A 132 17.99 17.48 -17.54
CA ALA A 132 17.67 16.59 -16.43
C ALA A 132 17.43 17.38 -15.14
N THR A 133 18.18 18.46 -14.91
CA THR A 133 17.92 19.44 -13.85
C THR A 133 16.54 20.08 -14.01
N GLN A 134 16.14 20.47 -15.23
CA GLN A 134 14.80 21.00 -15.50
C GLN A 134 13.66 19.98 -15.31
N ASN A 135 13.88 18.69 -15.60
CA ASN A 135 12.88 17.64 -15.35
C ASN A 135 12.78 17.26 -13.85
N LEU A 136 13.86 17.43 -13.08
CA LEU A 136 13.88 17.24 -11.63
C LEU A 136 13.43 18.48 -10.86
N GLU A 137 13.44 19.66 -11.50
CA GLU A 137 12.98 20.90 -10.89
C GLU A 137 11.48 20.84 -10.61
N ARG A 138 11.07 21.37 -9.44
CA ARG A 138 9.69 21.25 -8.98
C ARG A 138 8.76 21.88 -10.02
N PRO A 139 7.75 21.14 -10.53
CA PRO A 139 6.81 21.70 -11.49
C PRO A 139 6.08 22.90 -10.87
N HIS A 140 5.67 23.83 -11.73
CA HIS A 140 5.00 25.05 -11.32
C HIS A 140 3.86 24.75 -10.33
N GLN A 141 3.77 25.51 -9.23
CA GLN A 141 2.96 25.19 -8.05
C GLN A 141 1.47 24.91 -8.34
N ARG A 142 0.94 25.41 -9.46
CA ARG A 142 -0.43 25.17 -9.94
C ARG A 142 -0.67 23.70 -10.37
N ILE A 143 0.31 23.07 -11.01
CA ILE A 143 0.21 21.69 -11.50
C ILE A 143 0.21 20.71 -10.33
N TYR A 144 1.17 20.89 -9.41
CA TYR A 144 1.26 20.12 -8.18
C TYR A 144 -0.03 20.22 -7.35
N LEU A 145 -0.56 21.44 -7.19
CA LEU A 145 -1.80 21.66 -6.45
C LEU A 145 -3.00 20.97 -7.10
N SER A 146 -3.12 21.01 -8.43
CA SER A 146 -4.19 20.34 -9.17
C SER A 146 -4.18 18.83 -8.90
N VAL A 147 -3.01 18.19 -9.03
CA VAL A 147 -2.83 16.76 -8.75
C VAL A 147 -3.21 16.42 -7.30
N CYS A 148 -2.68 17.16 -6.33
CA CYS A 148 -2.99 16.95 -4.90
C CYS A 148 -4.49 17.09 -4.59
N LEU A 149 -5.16 18.10 -5.16
CA LEU A 149 -6.59 18.32 -4.95
C LEU A 149 -7.44 17.22 -5.58
N THR A 150 -7.10 16.74 -6.78
CA THR A 150 -7.80 15.61 -7.41
C THR A 150 -7.66 14.35 -6.57
N TYR A 151 -6.46 13.99 -6.12
CA TYR A 151 -6.26 12.83 -5.26
C TYR A 151 -6.97 12.96 -3.91
N LEU A 152 -6.98 14.17 -3.33
CA LEU A 152 -7.70 14.44 -2.09
C LEU A 152 -9.21 14.21 -2.25
N ALA A 153 -9.81 14.70 -3.34
CA ALA A 153 -11.23 14.49 -3.63
C ALA A 153 -11.55 13.00 -3.79
N CYS A 154 -10.74 12.27 -4.57
CA CYS A 154 -10.89 10.82 -4.73
C CYS A 154 -10.79 10.07 -3.40
N ALA A 155 -9.84 10.45 -2.53
CA ALA A 155 -9.69 9.82 -1.24
C ALA A 155 -10.86 10.08 -0.29
N ILE A 156 -11.42 11.29 -0.28
CA ILE A 156 -12.63 11.61 0.50
C ILE A 156 -13.79 10.72 0.03
N VAL A 157 -14.00 10.61 -1.29
CA VAL A 157 -15.03 9.73 -1.87
C VAL A 157 -14.79 8.28 -1.46
N ALA A 158 -13.55 7.79 -1.49
CA ALA A 158 -13.21 6.44 -1.05
C ALA A 158 -13.54 6.21 0.43
N VAL A 159 -13.24 7.16 1.33
CA VAL A 159 -13.61 7.08 2.75
C VAL A 159 -15.13 7.03 2.90
N MET A 160 -15.87 7.85 2.15
CA MET A 160 -17.34 7.85 2.18
C MET A 160 -17.90 6.48 1.76
N ILE A 161 -17.42 5.93 0.64
CA ILE A 161 -17.84 4.60 0.15
C ILE A 161 -17.56 3.54 1.21
N VAL A 162 -16.35 3.47 1.75
CA VAL A 162 -16.01 2.48 2.78
C VAL A 162 -16.86 2.68 4.04
N SER A 163 -17.11 3.92 4.46
CA SER A 163 -17.94 4.18 5.65
C SER A 163 -19.38 3.67 5.51
N MET A 164 -19.96 3.81 4.30
CA MET A 164 -21.34 3.47 3.97
C MET A 164 -21.51 1.98 3.68
N PHE A 165 -20.65 1.41 2.83
CA PHE A 165 -20.81 0.05 2.32
C PHE A 165 -20.13 -1.01 3.19
N LEU A 166 -19.07 -0.67 3.93
CA LEU A 166 -18.39 -1.64 4.78
C LEU A 166 -19.21 -1.90 6.05
N ASN A 167 -19.64 -3.14 6.26
CA ASN A 167 -20.32 -3.54 7.49
C ASN A 167 -19.32 -3.91 8.58
N ALA A 168 -19.71 -3.67 9.84
CA ALA A 168 -18.90 -4.09 10.97
C ALA A 168 -18.90 -5.63 11.06
N LEU A 169 -17.72 -6.21 11.26
CA LEU A 169 -17.60 -7.65 11.41
C LEU A 169 -18.31 -8.08 12.70
N HIS A 170 -19.12 -9.14 12.68
CA HIS A 170 -19.84 -9.60 13.87
C HIS A 170 -18.92 -9.88 15.09
N LYS A 171 -17.65 -10.25 14.86
CA LYS A 171 -16.64 -10.41 15.93
C LYS A 171 -16.28 -9.06 16.59
N ASP A 172 -16.30 -7.97 15.83
CA ASP A 172 -16.13 -6.61 16.35
C ASP A 172 -17.34 -6.18 17.17
N VAL A 173 -18.56 -6.56 16.77
CA VAL A 173 -19.78 -6.26 17.52
C VAL A 173 -19.75 -6.96 18.89
N ILE A 174 -19.33 -8.22 18.93
CA ILE A 174 -19.15 -8.99 20.18
C ILE A 174 -18.00 -8.42 21.02
N ASN A 175 -16.89 -8.01 20.42
CA ASN A 175 -15.77 -7.45 21.17
C ASN A 175 -16.08 -6.04 21.71
N ARG A 176 -16.94 -5.27 21.05
CA ARG A 176 -17.35 -3.93 21.50
C ARG A 176 -18.22 -3.96 22.76
N SER A 177 -18.86 -5.09 23.07
CA SER A 177 -19.60 -5.29 24.32
C SER A 177 -18.72 -5.76 25.48
N ARG A 178 -17.44 -6.07 25.25
CA ARG A 178 -16.45 -6.38 26.30
C ARG A 178 -15.59 -5.15 26.58
N ALA A 179 -15.22 -4.93 27.85
CA ALA A 179 -14.36 -3.82 28.24
C ALA A 179 -12.99 -3.92 27.55
N PRO A 180 -12.40 -2.80 27.05
CA PRO A 180 -11.13 -2.83 26.35
C PRO A 180 -9.98 -3.06 27.33
N VAL A 181 -9.45 -4.27 27.37
CA VAL A 181 -8.33 -4.62 28.26
C VAL A 181 -7.01 -4.44 27.51
N PHE A 182 -6.06 -3.73 28.10
CA PHE A 182 -4.65 -3.82 27.72
C PHE A 182 -4.15 -5.19 28.16
N ASP A 183 -4.33 -6.18 27.30
CA ASP A 183 -3.86 -7.51 27.61
C ASP A 183 -2.36 -7.57 27.34
N ALA A 184 -1.56 -7.33 28.38
CA ALA A 184 -0.12 -7.56 28.35
C ALA A 184 0.19 -9.00 27.92
N ALA A 185 -0.75 -9.95 28.04
CA ALA A 185 -0.61 -11.28 27.48
C ALA A 185 -0.58 -11.28 25.94
N VAL A 186 -1.32 -10.41 25.25
CA VAL A 186 -1.25 -10.29 23.78
C VAL A 186 0.12 -9.77 23.35
N LEU A 187 0.64 -8.74 24.03
CA LEU A 187 1.99 -8.23 23.76
C LEU A 187 3.06 -9.29 24.07
N LYS A 188 2.91 -10.01 25.19
CA LYS A 188 3.77 -11.14 25.54
C LYS A 188 3.71 -12.25 24.50
N GLN A 189 2.53 -12.58 23.97
CA GLN A 189 2.38 -13.57 22.91
C GLN A 189 3.03 -13.11 21.60
N THR A 190 2.98 -11.82 21.27
CA THR A 190 3.74 -11.28 20.13
C THR A 190 5.25 -11.50 20.32
N PHE A 191 5.79 -11.21 21.50
CA PHE A 191 7.21 -11.43 21.79
C PHE A 191 7.60 -12.91 21.84
N VAL A 192 6.71 -13.78 22.32
CA VAL A 192 6.93 -15.24 22.27
C VAL A 192 6.92 -15.73 20.83
N ASN A 193 6.03 -15.23 19.99
CA ASN A 193 5.99 -15.56 18.57
C ASN A 193 7.27 -15.15 17.83
N PHE A 194 7.96 -14.09 18.26
CA PHE A 194 9.28 -13.73 17.72
C PHE A 194 10.36 -14.79 17.96
N LYS A 195 10.19 -15.70 18.93
CA LYS A 195 11.11 -16.83 19.14
C LYS A 195 10.84 -18.01 18.20
N ASN A 196 9.73 -18.01 17.46
CA ASN A 196 9.43 -19.08 16.52
C ASN A 196 10.31 -18.93 15.27
N MET A 197 11.11 -19.96 15.00
CA MET A 197 12.07 -19.96 13.89
C MET A 197 11.42 -19.74 12.51
N LYS A 198 10.17 -20.22 12.32
CA LYS A 198 9.41 -20.00 11.08
C LYS A 198 9.06 -18.52 10.85
N ILE A 199 8.69 -17.78 11.91
CA ILE A 199 8.37 -16.36 11.83
C ILE A 199 9.66 -15.56 11.65
N MET A 200 10.73 -15.95 12.35
CA MET A 200 12.05 -15.33 12.21
C MET A 200 12.63 -15.46 10.80
N LEU A 201 12.36 -16.57 10.11
CA LEU A 201 12.78 -16.77 8.71
C LEU A 201 11.95 -15.94 7.71
N LEU A 202 10.70 -15.59 8.06
CA LEU A 202 9.82 -14.75 7.24
C LEU A 202 10.16 -13.25 7.37
N VAL A 203 10.81 -12.83 8.47
CA VAL A 203 11.19 -11.42 8.69
C VAL A 203 12.17 -10.91 7.62
N PRO A 204 13.29 -11.61 7.29
CA PRO A 204 14.17 -11.18 6.19
C PRO A 204 13.45 -11.08 4.85
N LEU A 205 12.53 -11.99 4.56
CA LEU A 205 11.76 -11.99 3.31
C LEU A 205 10.83 -10.76 3.23
N THR A 206 10.14 -10.45 4.32
CA THR A 206 9.26 -9.26 4.38
C THR A 206 10.05 -7.94 4.34
N VAL A 207 11.23 -7.90 4.95
CA VAL A 207 12.15 -6.74 4.83
C VAL A 207 12.64 -6.59 3.40
N PHE A 208 13.01 -7.68 2.73
CA PHE A 208 13.44 -7.65 1.34
C PHE A 208 12.34 -7.11 0.41
N ASN A 209 11.11 -7.63 0.54
CA ASN A 209 9.97 -7.12 -0.23
C ASN A 209 9.73 -5.62 0.04
N GLY A 210 9.79 -5.19 1.31
CA GLY A 210 9.67 -3.77 1.65
C GLY A 210 10.75 -2.88 1.01
N VAL A 211 12.00 -3.36 0.95
CA VAL A 211 13.11 -2.65 0.31
C VAL A 211 12.92 -2.58 -1.21
N GLU A 212 12.48 -3.67 -1.85
CA GLU A 212 12.15 -3.72 -3.28
C GLU A 212 11.09 -2.67 -3.64
N GLN A 213 9.99 -2.65 -2.89
CA GLN A 213 8.88 -1.72 -3.08
C GLN A 213 9.33 -0.26 -2.91
N ALA A 214 10.18 0.02 -1.90
CA ALA A 214 10.74 1.35 -1.68
C ALA A 214 11.73 1.78 -2.78
N PHE A 215 12.55 0.85 -3.28
CA PHE A 215 13.49 1.11 -4.36
C PHE A 215 12.75 1.46 -5.66
N LEU A 216 11.73 0.67 -6.02
CA LEU A 216 10.92 0.89 -7.21
C LEU A 216 10.14 2.21 -7.13
N ALA A 217 9.47 2.48 -6.01
CA ALA A 217 8.69 3.71 -5.86
C ALA A 217 9.57 4.97 -5.77
N GLY A 218 10.75 4.89 -5.13
CA GLY A 218 11.54 6.06 -4.74
C GLY A 218 12.73 6.40 -5.62
N ILE A 219 13.44 5.39 -6.16
CA ILE A 219 14.71 5.55 -6.87
C ILE A 219 14.53 5.25 -8.36
N PHE A 220 13.88 4.14 -8.68
CA PHE A 220 13.68 3.72 -10.07
C PHE A 220 12.89 4.77 -10.87
N THR A 221 11.84 5.32 -10.27
CA THR A 221 11.02 6.41 -10.85
C THR A 221 11.76 7.73 -11.03
N LYS A 222 12.91 7.95 -10.39
CA LYS A 222 13.71 9.19 -10.53
C LYS A 222 14.82 9.08 -11.56
N ILE A 223 15.38 7.88 -11.72
CA ILE A 223 16.51 7.62 -12.62
C ILE A 223 16.04 7.39 -14.07
N TRP A 224 14.83 6.86 -14.25
CA TRP A 224 14.28 6.55 -15.58
C TRP A 224 13.70 7.73 -16.39
N PRO A 225 13.04 8.75 -15.82
CA PRO A 225 12.35 9.80 -16.60
C PRO A 225 13.27 10.87 -17.22
N LEU A 226 14.57 10.60 -17.41
CA LEU A 226 15.46 11.52 -18.11
C LEU A 226 15.08 11.72 -19.60
N ASN A 227 14.34 10.78 -20.19
CA ASN A 227 13.74 10.92 -21.52
C ASN A 227 12.23 11.21 -21.44
N PRO A 228 11.70 12.23 -22.12
CA PRO A 228 10.26 12.47 -22.20
C PRO A 228 9.50 11.34 -22.93
N ALA A 229 10.15 10.59 -23.83
CA ALA A 229 9.59 9.40 -24.48
C ALA A 229 9.43 8.19 -23.55
N ASP A 230 10.19 8.14 -22.44
CA ASP A 230 10.25 7.00 -21.53
C ASP A 230 9.24 7.08 -20.37
N LYS A 231 8.51 8.20 -20.23
CA LYS A 231 7.47 8.35 -19.21
C LYS A 231 6.33 7.34 -19.41
N ALA A 232 5.96 7.05 -20.66
CA ALA A 232 4.98 6.01 -20.98
C ALA A 232 5.47 4.61 -20.59
N ILE A 233 6.75 4.32 -20.82
CA ILE A 233 7.39 3.05 -20.43
C ILE A 233 7.41 2.90 -18.91
N LEU A 234 7.69 3.98 -18.16
CA LEU A 234 7.64 3.96 -16.70
C LEU A 234 6.26 3.56 -16.16
N TYR A 235 5.18 4.10 -16.72
CA TYR A 235 3.82 3.75 -16.32
C TYR A 235 3.46 2.31 -16.71
N VAL A 236 3.92 1.83 -17.87
CA VAL A 236 3.74 0.43 -18.28
C VAL A 236 4.50 -0.52 -17.37
N VAL A 237 5.77 -0.22 -17.04
CA VAL A 237 6.59 -1.03 -16.11
C VAL A 237 5.99 -1.06 -14.71
N ALA A 238 5.53 0.08 -14.20
CA ALA A 238 4.84 0.14 -12.90
C ALA A 238 3.52 -0.67 -12.90
N SER A 239 2.81 -0.70 -14.03
CA SER A 239 1.58 -1.48 -14.21
C SER A 239 1.87 -2.99 -14.28
N VAL A 240 2.91 -3.38 -15.03
CA VAL A 240 3.37 -4.79 -15.14
C VAL A 240 3.90 -5.29 -13.81
N TRP A 241 4.60 -4.45 -13.06
CA TRP A 241 5.05 -4.77 -11.71
C TRP A 241 3.86 -4.99 -10.78
N GLY A 242 2.85 -4.12 -10.77
CA GLY A 242 1.64 -4.33 -9.97
C GLY A 242 0.93 -5.65 -10.32
N VAL A 243 0.83 -6.00 -11.61
CA VAL A 243 0.24 -7.29 -12.03
C VAL A 243 1.09 -8.49 -11.61
N SER A 244 2.41 -8.34 -11.59
CA SER A 244 3.35 -9.39 -11.19
C SER A 244 3.36 -9.61 -9.68
N ASP A 245 3.31 -8.53 -8.91
CA ASP A 245 3.23 -8.55 -7.44
C ASP A 245 1.90 -9.15 -6.96
N ALA A 246 0.79 -8.88 -7.67
CA ALA A 246 -0.49 -9.53 -7.43
C ALA A 246 -0.41 -11.07 -7.56
N ARG A 247 0.25 -11.54 -8.63
CA ARG A 247 0.49 -12.98 -8.90
C ARG A 247 1.44 -13.60 -7.88
N PHE A 248 2.45 -12.86 -7.45
CA PHE A 248 3.43 -13.34 -6.47
C PHE A 248 2.79 -13.51 -5.10
N HIS A 249 2.04 -12.52 -4.61
CA HIS A 249 1.32 -12.62 -3.34
C HIS A 249 0.24 -13.72 -3.35
N GLU A 250 -0.43 -13.94 -4.48
CA GLU A 250 -1.34 -15.08 -4.65
C GLU A 250 -0.59 -16.43 -4.51
N SER A 251 0.59 -16.56 -5.13
CA SER A 251 1.42 -17.77 -5.03
C SER A 251 2.07 -17.99 -3.65
N GLU A 252 2.43 -16.91 -2.95
CA GLU A 252 3.01 -16.96 -1.60
C GLU A 252 1.95 -17.39 -0.58
N GLU A 253 0.72 -16.88 -0.71
CA GLU A 253 -0.40 -17.33 0.11
C GLU A 253 -0.82 -18.77 -0.21
N GLU A 254 -0.79 -19.21 -1.47
CA GLU A 254 -0.99 -20.62 -1.84
C GLU A 254 0.10 -21.52 -1.22
N GLY A 255 1.37 -21.08 -1.25
CA GLY A 255 2.49 -21.80 -0.66
C GLY A 255 2.44 -21.90 0.86
N ILE A 256 2.00 -20.83 1.54
CA ILE A 256 1.77 -20.82 2.99
C ILE A 256 0.57 -21.71 3.35
N SER A 257 -0.51 -21.63 2.56
CA SER A 257 -1.73 -22.44 2.72
C SER A 257 -1.47 -23.95 2.53
N ALA A 258 -0.59 -24.33 1.60
CA ALA A 258 -0.18 -25.70 1.35
C ALA A 258 0.74 -26.28 2.45
N ASN A 259 1.46 -25.43 3.18
CA ASN A 259 2.41 -25.83 4.22
C ASN A 259 1.86 -25.66 5.66
N LEU A 260 0.63 -25.17 5.83
CA LEU A 260 -0.06 -25.26 7.11
C LEU A 260 -0.72 -26.64 7.24
N PRO A 261 -0.20 -27.56 8.07
CA PRO A 261 -0.99 -28.71 8.49
C PRO A 261 -2.27 -28.17 9.14
N SER A 262 -3.39 -28.78 8.76
CA SER A 262 -4.74 -28.57 9.28
C SER A 262 -4.74 -28.34 10.80
N LEU A 263 -4.72 -27.07 11.23
CA LEU A 263 -5.04 -26.65 12.60
C LEU A 263 -6.57 -26.73 12.80
N LYS A 264 -7.09 -27.96 12.66
CA LYS A 264 -8.41 -28.40 13.06
C LYS A 264 -8.25 -29.81 13.59
N HIS A 265 -7.90 -29.94 14.86
CA HIS A 265 -8.32 -31.02 15.79
C HIS A 265 -7.56 -30.86 17.11
N ASP A 266 -7.87 -29.83 17.91
CA ASP A 266 -7.63 -29.91 19.37
C ASP A 266 -8.45 -28.93 20.24
N CYS A 267 -9.71 -28.70 19.87
CA CYS A 267 -10.70 -28.08 20.76
C CYS A 267 -11.85 -29.05 21.05
N LYS A 268 -11.52 -30.28 21.47
CA LYS A 268 -12.45 -31.17 22.18
C LYS A 268 -11.66 -31.86 23.31
N ASN A 269 -12.13 -31.65 24.53
CA ASN A 269 -11.70 -32.23 25.80
C ASN A 269 -10.63 -31.46 26.60
N LYS A 270 -11.07 -30.43 27.33
CA LYS A 270 -11.10 -30.44 28.80
C LYS A 270 -11.94 -29.28 29.32
#